data_AF-A0A4Q3D4T4-F1
#
_entry.id   AF-A0A4Q3D4T4-F1
#
_cell.length_a   1.000
_cell.length_b   1.000
_cell.length_c   1.000
_cell.angle_alpha   90.00
_cell.angle_beta   90.00
_cell.angle_gamma   90.00
#
_symmetry.space_group_name_H-M   'P 1'
#
loop_
_entity.id
_entity.type
_entity.pdbx_description
1 polymer ?
#
loop_
_entity_poly.entity_id
_entity_poly.type
_entity_poly.pdbx_seq_one_letter_code
_entity_poly.pdbx_strand_id
1 'polypeptide(L)'
;MKRICSILIAMLLSFAAFAQPRSAYGLVVRNLTSCDQYYVVVGDELCNCGGAYGSPVISIPPGGTHVYPNSTTIPGFPSTPKGIFGAKIPDGPAYCNVPAGAVGQPICGLPPVYGYVSIGANCIRCTMAKATWDPAINNCDDMARLTFTP
;
A
#
# COMPACT_ATOMS: atom_id res chain seq x y z
N MET A 1 3.58 -1.71 -47.03
CA MET A 1 2.65 -0.99 -46.13
C MET A 1 2.16 -1.81 -44.93
N LYS A 2 1.80 -3.10 -45.07
CA LYS A 2 1.34 -3.94 -43.93
C LYS A 2 2.31 -4.03 -42.73
N ARG A 3 3.63 -4.03 -42.95
CA ARG A 3 4.64 -4.13 -41.87
C ARG A 3 4.78 -2.88 -41.01
N ILE A 4 4.47 -1.69 -41.56
CA ILE A 4 4.58 -0.42 -40.83
C ILE A 4 3.43 -0.31 -39.82
N CYS A 5 2.22 -0.72 -40.21
CA CYS A 5 1.08 -0.75 -39.30
C CYS A 5 1.31 -1.69 -38.09
N SER A 6 1.92 -2.86 -38.30
CA SER A 6 2.23 -3.79 -37.21
C SER A 6 3.25 -3.23 -36.21
N ILE A 7 4.26 -2.49 -36.68
CA ILE A 7 5.26 -1.85 -35.82
C ILE A 7 4.62 -0.70 -35.01
N LEU A 8 3.74 0.10 -35.62
CA LEU A 8 3.03 1.19 -34.96
C LEU A 8 2.07 0.68 -33.87
N ILE A 9 1.35 -0.42 -34.13
CA ILE A 9 0.46 -1.05 -33.15
C ILE A 9 1.28 -1.63 -31.97
N ALA A 10 2.41 -2.27 -32.23
CA ALA A 10 3.29 -2.78 -31.18
C ALA A 10 3.90 -1.65 -30.34
N MET A 11 4.23 -0.50 -30.94
CA MET A 11 4.73 0.67 -30.21
C MET A 11 3.65 1.29 -29.32
N LEU A 12 2.40 1.39 -29.80
CA LEU A 12 1.28 1.93 -29.03
C LEU A 12 0.88 1.04 -27.84
N LEU A 13 0.97 -0.28 -27.97
CA LEU A 13 0.69 -1.24 -26.89
C LEU A 13 1.69 -1.15 -25.73
N SER A 14 2.95 -0.77 -26.01
CA SER A 14 3.98 -0.59 -24.98
C SER A 14 3.72 0.60 -24.05
N PHE A 15 2.99 1.63 -24.49
CA PHE A 15 2.70 2.81 -23.66
C PHE A 15 1.52 2.58 -22.69
N ALA A 16 0.55 1.75 -23.05
CA ALA A 16 -0.60 1.44 -22.20
C ALA A 16 -0.22 0.64 -20.94
N ALA A 17 0.90 -0.09 -20.97
CA ALA A 17 1.37 -0.91 -19.85
C ALA A 17 1.99 -0.09 -18.68
N PHE A 18 2.25 1.21 -18.88
CA PHE A 18 2.90 2.06 -17.85
C PHE A 18 1.97 3.12 -17.24
N ALA A 19 0.69 3.14 -17.59
CA ALA A 19 -0.29 4.03 -16.99
C ALA A 19 -0.79 3.47 -15.64
N GLN A 20 0.11 3.20 -14.70
CA GLN A 20 -0.31 2.88 -13.33
C GLN A 20 -0.72 4.17 -12.60
N PRO A 21 -1.86 4.19 -11.91
CA PRO A 21 -2.26 5.36 -11.13
C PRO A 21 -1.25 5.59 -9.99
N ARG A 22 -0.87 6.86 -9.80
CA ARG A 22 0.12 7.27 -8.78
C ARG A 22 -0.38 7.09 -7.35
N SER A 23 -1.69 7.05 -7.16
CA SER A 23 -2.33 6.83 -5.87
C SER A 23 -3.63 6.07 -6.06
N ALA A 24 -4.18 5.56 -4.97
CA ALA A 24 -5.54 5.04 -4.88
C ALA A 24 -6.42 5.97 -4.05
N TYR A 25 -7.73 5.92 -4.26
CA TYR A 25 -8.69 6.73 -3.51
C TYR A 25 -9.01 6.08 -2.16
N GLY A 26 -9.16 4.75 -2.18
CA GLY A 26 -9.43 3.93 -1.00
C GLY A 26 -8.38 2.85 -0.77
N LEU A 27 -8.51 2.15 0.36
CA LEU A 27 -7.59 1.10 0.77
C LEU A 27 -8.34 -0.05 1.43
N VAL A 28 -8.01 -1.27 1.04
CA VAL A 28 -8.39 -2.49 1.77
C VAL A 28 -7.15 -3.07 2.41
N VAL A 29 -7.17 -3.27 3.73
CA VAL A 29 -6.08 -3.92 4.47
C VAL A 29 -6.54 -5.28 4.94
N ARG A 30 -5.75 -6.33 4.69
CA ARG A 30 -6.06 -7.71 5.08
C ARG A 30 -4.89 -8.32 5.84
N ASN A 31 -5.16 -8.89 6.99
CA ASN A 31 -4.19 -9.65 7.74
C ASN A 31 -4.49 -11.15 7.62
N LEU A 32 -3.71 -11.87 6.80
CA LEU A 32 -3.80 -13.32 6.64
C LEU A 32 -2.75 -14.06 7.47
N THR A 33 -2.10 -13.37 8.41
CA THR A 33 -1.15 -13.96 9.36
C THR A 33 -1.87 -14.40 10.65
N SER A 34 -1.15 -15.13 11.50
CA SER A 34 -1.59 -15.50 12.86
C SER A 34 -1.20 -14.46 13.93
N CYS A 35 -0.65 -13.30 13.55
CA CYS A 35 -0.12 -12.28 14.45
C CYS A 35 -0.76 -10.93 14.19
N ASP A 36 -0.81 -10.05 15.20
CA ASP A 36 -1.16 -8.65 14.97
C ASP A 36 -0.15 -8.02 14.00
N GLN A 37 -0.65 -7.26 13.02
CA GLN A 37 0.19 -6.49 12.10
C GLN A 37 -0.01 -5.01 12.30
N TYR A 38 1.03 -4.23 12.03
CA TYR A 38 1.05 -2.79 12.25
C TYR A 38 1.36 -2.09 10.94
N TYR A 39 0.65 -0.99 10.67
CA TYR A 39 0.89 -0.19 9.47
C TYR A 39 0.57 1.27 9.70
N VAL A 40 1.20 2.13 8.89
CA VAL A 40 0.93 3.56 8.79
C VAL A 40 0.59 3.82 7.34
N VAL A 41 -0.61 4.31 7.05
CA VAL A 41 -0.99 4.69 5.69
C VAL A 41 -0.32 6.01 5.35
N VAL A 42 0.27 6.10 4.15
CA VAL A 42 0.86 7.34 3.64
C VAL A 42 0.17 7.78 2.36
N GLY A 43 0.01 9.09 2.23
CA GLY A 43 -0.74 9.70 1.14
C GLY A 43 -0.28 11.11 0.82
N ASP A 44 -0.88 11.66 -0.24
CA ASP A 44 -0.68 13.03 -0.72
C ASP A 44 -1.96 13.52 -1.39
N GLU A 45 -1.94 14.67 -2.07
CA GLU A 45 -2.98 15.05 -3.01
C GLU A 45 -3.29 13.93 -4.03
N LEU A 46 -4.53 13.90 -4.49
CA LEU A 46 -5.00 12.87 -5.42
C LEU A 46 -4.08 12.78 -6.65
N CYS A 47 -3.72 11.56 -7.03
CA CYS A 47 -2.79 11.24 -8.11
C CYS A 47 -1.36 11.77 -7.92
N ASN A 48 -0.92 12.05 -6.69
CA ASN A 48 0.45 12.48 -6.38
C ASN A 48 1.21 11.54 -5.41
N CYS A 49 2.53 11.67 -5.38
CA CYS A 49 3.46 10.82 -4.61
C CYS A 49 4.34 11.61 -3.60
N GLY A 50 3.90 12.78 -3.13
CA GLY A 50 4.74 13.68 -2.32
C GLY A 50 4.81 13.36 -0.82
N GLY A 51 3.87 12.56 -0.27
CA GLY A 51 3.92 12.13 1.14
C GLY A 51 3.52 13.19 2.17
N ALA A 52 2.60 14.10 1.82
CA ALA A 52 2.14 15.15 2.73
C ALA A 52 1.29 14.64 3.91
N TYR A 53 0.70 13.45 3.80
CA TYR A 53 -0.23 12.90 4.78
C TYR A 53 0.22 11.53 5.30
N GLY A 54 -0.02 11.29 6.58
CA GLY A 54 0.26 10.02 7.23
C GLY A 54 -0.70 9.75 8.39
N SER A 55 -1.17 8.52 8.50
CA SER A 55 -1.97 8.07 9.64
C SER A 55 -1.10 7.89 10.89
N PRO A 56 -1.67 7.74 12.10
CA PRO A 56 -0.96 7.08 13.19
C PRO A 56 -0.67 5.60 12.85
N VAL A 57 0.08 4.91 13.71
CA VAL A 57 0.23 3.45 13.62
C VAL A 57 -1.11 2.79 13.92
N ILE A 58 -1.58 1.96 12.99
CA ILE A 58 -2.81 1.19 13.08
C ILE A 58 -2.44 -0.27 13.24
N SER A 59 -3.07 -0.95 14.21
CA SER A 59 -2.97 -2.40 14.38
C SER A 59 -4.14 -3.10 13.68
N ILE A 60 -3.87 -4.24 13.04
CA ILE A 60 -4.90 -5.13 12.49
C ILE A 60 -4.72 -6.54 13.07
N PRO A 61 -5.75 -7.11 13.73
CA PRO A 61 -5.64 -8.41 14.37
C PRO A 61 -5.50 -9.55 13.34
N PRO A 62 -5.06 -10.75 13.76
CA PRO A 62 -5.04 -11.95 12.91
C PRO A 62 -6.39 -12.18 12.23
N GLY A 63 -6.39 -12.46 10.93
CA GLY A 63 -7.61 -12.64 10.13
C GLY A 63 -8.42 -11.36 9.89
N GLY A 64 -7.97 -10.21 10.41
CA GLY A 64 -8.67 -8.94 10.31
C GLY A 64 -8.73 -8.38 8.90
N THR A 65 -9.78 -7.59 8.63
CA THR A 65 -9.89 -6.79 7.40
C THR A 65 -10.35 -5.38 7.76
N HIS A 66 -9.61 -4.37 7.32
CA HIS A 66 -10.04 -2.97 7.37
C HIS A 66 -10.38 -2.50 5.96
N VAL A 67 -11.49 -1.79 5.82
CA VAL A 67 -11.94 -1.23 4.55
C VAL A 67 -12.08 0.27 4.73
N TYR A 68 -11.30 1.02 3.97
CA TYR A 68 -11.35 2.48 3.90
C TYR A 68 -11.85 2.86 2.51
N PRO A 69 -13.16 3.14 2.33
CA PRO A 69 -13.72 3.46 1.03
C PRO A 69 -13.04 4.68 0.37
N ASN A 70 -12.51 5.57 1.20
CA ASN A 70 -11.60 6.64 0.80
C ASN A 70 -10.65 6.97 1.96
N SER A 71 -9.74 7.91 1.75
CA SER A 71 -8.78 8.33 2.78
C SER A 71 -9.38 9.11 3.96
N THR A 72 -10.58 9.68 3.87
CA THR A 72 -11.18 10.46 4.97
C THR A 72 -11.63 9.58 6.13
N THR A 73 -11.81 8.27 5.91
CA THR A 73 -12.11 7.30 6.97
C THR A 73 -10.86 6.72 7.63
N ILE A 74 -9.67 7.11 7.16
CA ILE A 74 -8.40 6.69 7.76
C ILE A 74 -8.09 7.63 8.93
N PRO A 75 -7.79 7.10 10.13
CA PRO A 75 -7.42 7.93 11.27
C PRO A 75 -6.28 8.90 10.92
N GLY A 76 -6.42 10.17 11.32
CA GLY A 76 -5.40 11.21 11.11
C GLY A 76 -5.36 11.82 9.71
N PHE A 77 -6.13 11.32 8.73
CA PHE A 77 -6.21 11.94 7.41
C PHE A 77 -7.16 13.16 7.40
N PRO A 78 -6.99 14.09 6.44
CA PRO A 78 -7.90 15.22 6.27
C PRO A 78 -9.34 14.80 5.97
N SER A 79 -10.30 15.69 6.26
CA SER A 79 -11.72 15.49 5.94
C SER A 79 -12.04 15.56 4.44
N THR A 80 -11.09 16.02 3.62
CA THR A 80 -11.16 16.01 2.16
C THR A 80 -10.39 14.82 1.59
N PRO A 81 -10.94 14.06 0.63
CA PRO A 81 -10.25 12.89 0.09
C PRO A 81 -8.87 13.23 -0.51
N LYS A 82 -7.88 12.46 -0.07
CA LYS A 82 -6.48 12.44 -0.48
C LYS A 82 -6.12 11.12 -1.16
N GLY A 83 -5.07 11.14 -1.98
CA GLY A 83 -4.52 9.96 -2.61
C GLY A 83 -3.68 9.13 -1.64
N ILE A 84 -3.86 7.82 -1.67
CA ILE A 84 -3.10 6.85 -0.88
C ILE A 84 -2.10 6.18 -1.81
N PHE A 85 -0.81 6.27 -1.54
CA PHE A 85 0.22 5.68 -2.42
C PHE A 85 1.08 4.61 -1.76
N GLY A 86 0.93 4.37 -0.45
CA GLY A 86 1.64 3.30 0.21
C GLY A 86 1.35 3.19 1.70
N ALA A 87 2.17 2.39 2.36
CA ALA A 87 2.18 2.24 3.80
C ALA A 87 3.61 2.02 4.34
N LYS A 88 3.89 2.56 5.53
CA LYS A 88 5.04 2.11 6.33
C LYS A 88 4.62 0.91 7.17
N ILE A 89 5.51 -0.06 7.28
CA ILE A 89 5.27 -1.34 7.92
C ILE A 89 6.26 -1.50 9.07
N PRO A 90 5.92 -1.07 10.30
CA PRO A 90 6.68 -1.43 11.49
C PRO A 90 6.62 -2.94 11.71
N ASP A 91 7.73 -3.54 12.10
CA ASP A 91 7.78 -4.98 12.39
C ASP A 91 6.94 -5.35 13.62
N GLY A 92 6.56 -4.39 14.45
CA GLY A 92 5.79 -4.55 15.68
C GLY A 92 5.34 -3.21 16.28
N PRO A 93 4.89 -3.20 17.55
CA PRO A 93 4.48 -1.97 18.24
C PRO A 93 5.63 -0.96 18.39
N ALA A 94 5.29 0.33 18.37
CA ALA A 94 6.28 1.41 18.49
C ALA A 94 7.14 1.33 19.77
N TYR A 95 6.57 0.88 20.89
CA TYR A 95 7.31 0.75 22.16
C TYR A 95 8.33 -0.39 22.18
N CYS A 96 8.32 -1.28 21.19
CA CYS A 96 9.29 -2.37 21.07
C CYS A 96 10.58 -1.97 20.32
N ASN A 97 10.74 -0.69 19.92
CA ASN A 97 11.91 -0.17 19.19
C ASN A 97 12.30 -1.04 17.98
N VAL A 98 11.31 -1.33 17.15
CA VAL A 98 11.41 -2.24 16.01
C VAL A 98 11.84 -1.51 14.74
N PRO A 99 12.50 -2.20 13.79
CA PRO A 99 12.69 -1.65 12.46
C PRO A 99 11.35 -1.49 11.73
N ALA A 100 11.39 -0.78 10.60
CA ALA A 100 10.24 -0.61 9.74
C ALA A 100 10.67 -0.60 8.27
N GLY A 101 9.82 -1.16 7.42
CA GLY A 101 9.88 -1.04 5.98
C GLY A 101 8.79 -0.14 5.42
N ALA A 102 8.68 -0.14 4.09
CA ALA A 102 7.58 0.51 3.40
C ALA A 102 7.17 -0.34 2.19
N VAL A 103 5.89 -0.27 1.84
CA VAL A 103 5.34 -0.84 0.61
C VAL A 103 4.45 0.18 -0.07
N GLY A 104 4.32 0.13 -1.39
CA GLY A 104 3.46 1.08 -2.08
C GLY A 104 3.53 1.01 -3.60
N GLN A 105 3.10 2.11 -4.21
CA GLN A 105 3.08 2.33 -5.64
C GLN A 105 4.52 2.38 -6.21
N PRO A 106 4.89 1.49 -7.15
CA PRO A 106 6.22 1.48 -7.75
C PRO A 106 6.58 2.79 -8.46
N ILE A 107 5.59 3.45 -9.07
CA ILE A 107 5.78 4.77 -9.71
C ILE A 107 6.14 5.88 -8.70
N CYS A 108 5.82 5.68 -7.42
CA CYS A 108 6.25 6.55 -6.32
C CYS A 108 7.60 6.13 -5.71
N GLY A 109 8.31 5.18 -6.32
CA GLY A 109 9.60 4.69 -5.84
C GLY A 109 9.51 3.74 -4.64
N LEU A 110 8.31 3.25 -4.30
CA LEU A 110 8.12 2.30 -3.21
C LEU A 110 8.12 0.86 -3.72
N PRO A 111 8.75 -0.09 -3.01
CA PRO A 111 8.67 -1.49 -3.38
C PRO A 111 7.23 -2.00 -3.16
N PRO A 112 6.73 -2.92 -3.99
CA PRO A 112 5.40 -3.50 -3.78
C PRO A 112 5.38 -4.51 -2.63
N VAL A 113 6.54 -4.96 -2.14
CA VAL A 113 6.65 -6.05 -1.17
C VAL A 113 7.72 -5.72 -0.11
N TYR A 114 7.42 -6.06 1.13
CA TYR A 114 8.37 -6.01 2.25
C TYR A 114 8.24 -7.27 3.12
N GLY A 115 9.34 -8.00 3.31
CA GLY A 115 9.41 -9.17 4.18
C GLY A 115 10.11 -8.85 5.49
N TYR A 116 9.58 -9.34 6.60
CA TYR A 116 10.05 -9.01 7.94
C TYR A 116 9.68 -10.08 8.98
N VAL A 117 10.21 -9.93 10.20
CA VAL A 117 9.81 -10.74 11.36
C VAL A 117 8.76 -9.95 12.13
N SER A 118 7.52 -10.42 12.14
CA SER A 118 6.45 -9.80 12.93
C SER A 118 6.73 -9.98 14.42
N ILE A 119 6.60 -8.89 15.18
CA ILE A 119 6.82 -8.79 16.62
C ILE A 119 5.46 -8.45 17.25
N GLY A 120 5.02 -9.29 18.18
CA GLY A 120 3.74 -9.13 18.87
C GLY A 120 3.74 -8.02 19.93
N ALA A 121 2.58 -7.80 20.54
CA ALA A 121 2.39 -6.78 21.58
C ALA A 121 3.29 -6.96 22.82
N ASN A 122 3.79 -8.17 23.07
CA ASN A 122 4.74 -8.45 24.16
C ASN A 122 6.21 -8.24 23.77
N CYS A 123 6.49 -7.64 22.61
CA CYS A 123 7.83 -7.48 22.04
C CYS A 123 8.56 -8.81 21.78
N ILE A 124 7.82 -9.90 21.59
CA ILE A 124 8.36 -11.21 21.22
C ILE A 124 8.11 -11.46 19.74
N ARG A 125 9.08 -12.11 19.07
CA ARG A 125 8.93 -12.57 17.68
C ARG A 125 7.74 -13.52 17.57
N CYS A 126 6.89 -13.28 16.57
CA CYS A 126 5.69 -14.05 16.32
C CYS A 126 5.86 -14.97 15.10
N THR A 127 5.97 -14.42 13.89
CA THR A 127 6.19 -15.18 12.65
C THR A 127 6.96 -14.35 11.62
N MET A 128 7.57 -15.02 10.65
CA MET A 128 7.93 -14.36 9.40
C MET A 128 6.64 -13.89 8.72
N ALA A 129 6.64 -12.66 8.22
CA ALA A 129 5.51 -12.04 7.57
C ALA A 129 5.96 -11.27 6.33
N LYS A 130 5.02 -11.05 5.42
CA LYS A 130 5.21 -10.30 4.18
C LYS A 130 4.05 -9.35 3.97
N ALA A 131 4.36 -8.06 3.86
CA ALA A 131 3.42 -7.05 3.41
C ALA A 131 3.49 -6.92 1.89
N THR A 132 2.34 -7.00 1.22
CA THR A 132 2.21 -6.82 -0.24
C THR A 132 1.25 -5.67 -0.53
N TRP A 133 1.68 -4.75 -1.39
CA TRP A 133 0.88 -3.66 -1.92
C TRP A 133 0.40 -4.00 -3.33
N ASP A 134 -0.90 -4.22 -3.47
CA ASP A 134 -1.55 -4.33 -4.77
C ASP A 134 -2.10 -2.95 -5.16
N PRO A 135 -1.58 -2.34 -6.25
CA PRO A 135 -1.99 -1.00 -6.65
C PRO A 135 -3.42 -0.97 -7.20
N ALA A 136 -4.03 0.21 -7.18
CA ALA A 136 -5.24 0.48 -7.96
C ALA A 136 -4.97 0.20 -9.45
N ILE A 137 -5.90 -0.47 -10.14
CA ILE A 137 -5.65 -1.03 -11.48
C ILE A 137 -5.98 -0.04 -12.59
N ASN A 138 -7.12 0.68 -12.50
CA ASN A 138 -7.62 1.44 -13.64
C ASN A 138 -7.42 2.96 -13.51
N ASN A 139 -7.59 3.52 -12.31
CA ASN A 139 -7.51 4.96 -12.09
C ASN A 139 -7.19 5.30 -10.63
N CYS A 140 -7.02 6.60 -10.35
CA CYS A 140 -6.81 7.08 -8.98
C CYS A 140 -8.05 6.95 -8.08
N ASP A 141 -9.22 6.64 -8.64
CA ASP A 141 -10.50 6.52 -7.93
C ASP A 141 -10.75 5.09 -7.41
N ASP A 142 -9.96 4.12 -7.88
CA ASP A 142 -9.98 2.74 -7.44
C ASP A 142 -9.31 2.57 -6.06
N MET A 143 -9.52 1.40 -5.47
CA MET A 143 -8.92 1.03 -4.18
C MET A 143 -7.61 0.25 -4.37
N ALA A 144 -6.60 0.58 -3.58
CA ALA A 144 -5.43 -0.27 -3.39
C ALA A 144 -5.70 -1.35 -2.34
N ARG A 145 -4.84 -2.37 -2.29
CA ARG A 145 -4.88 -3.40 -1.26
C ARG A 145 -3.52 -3.55 -0.59
N LEU A 146 -3.54 -3.62 0.74
CA LEU A 146 -2.40 -4.03 1.56
C LEU A 146 -2.72 -5.39 2.17
N THR A 147 -1.94 -6.42 1.81
CA THR A 147 -2.15 -7.78 2.31
C THR A 147 -0.93 -8.24 3.08
N PHE A 148 -1.14 -8.68 4.32
CA PHE A 148 -0.14 -9.38 5.12
C PHE A 148 -0.32 -10.88 4.97
N THR A 149 0.75 -11.60 4.62
CA THR A 149 0.79 -13.07 4.59
C THR A 149 1.93 -13.59 5.45
N PRO A 150 1.91 -14.87 5.84
CA PRO A 150 3.11 -15.55 6.30
C PRO A 150 4.26 -15.46 5.28
#